data_AF-A0A521LU15-F1
#
_entry.id   AF-A0A521LU15-F1
#
_cell.length_a   1.000
_cell.length_b   1.000
_cell.length_c   1.000
_cell.angle_alpha   90.00
_cell.angle_beta   90.00
_cell.angle_gamma   90.00
#
_symmetry.space_group_name_H-M   'P 1'
#
loop_
_entity.id
_entity.type
_entity.pdbx_description
1 polymer ?
#
loop_
_entity_poly.entity_id
_entity_poly.type
_entity_poly.pdbx_seq_one_letter_code
_entity_poly.pdbx_strand_id
1 'polypeptide(L)' 'MADIVNLRRARKDRARRDRETEADANRRRFGRTRAEKSADEDAARRAEAAHAATRLDPEKPDPEKPDPEKKD' A
#
# COMPACT_ATOMS: atom_id res chain seq x y z
N MET A 1 -26.07 -12.22 48.14
CA MET A 1 -25.54 -10.95 47.58
C MET A 1 -25.69 -11.07 46.07
N ALA A 2 -26.35 -10.13 45.40
CA ALA A 2 -26.57 -10.21 43.96
C ALA A 2 -25.55 -9.32 43.23
N ASP A 3 -24.80 -9.88 42.29
CA ASP A 3 -23.84 -9.12 41.49
C ASP A 3 -24.58 -8.28 40.45
N ILE A 4 -24.51 -6.95 40.60
CA ILE A 4 -25.05 -6.01 39.63
C ILE A 4 -24.08 -5.90 38.47
N VAL A 5 -24.32 -6.67 37.40
CA VAL A 5 -23.51 -6.62 36.18
C VAL A 5 -24.00 -5.55 35.22
N ASN A 6 -23.07 -4.70 34.77
CA ASN A 6 -23.36 -3.71 33.75
C ASN A 6 -23.40 -4.35 32.36
N LEU A 7 -24.61 -4.60 31.86
CA LEU A 7 -24.83 -5.24 30.56
C LEU A 7 -24.22 -4.46 29.39
N ARG A 8 -24.12 -3.12 29.46
CA ARG A 8 -23.49 -2.32 28.40
C ARG A 8 -22.00 -2.61 28.30
N ARG A 9 -21.30 -2.71 29.44
CA ARG A 9 -19.88 -3.08 29.47
C ARG A 9 -19.69 -4.51 28.96
N ALA A 10 -20.48 -5.46 29.44
CA ALA A 10 -20.43 -6.86 28.99
C ALA A 10 -20.63 -7.00 27.47
N ARG A 11 -21.60 -6.28 26.88
CA ARG A 11 -21.82 -6.26 25.43
C ARG A 11 -20.64 -5.66 24.67
N LYS A 12 -20.04 -4.58 25.18
CA LYS A 12 -18.88 -3.93 24.56
C LYS A 12 -17.67 -4.85 24.57
N ASP A 13 -17.43 -5.54 25.68
CA ASP A 13 -16.30 -6.47 25.80
C ASP A 13 -16.48 -7.68 24.87
N ARG A 14 -17.71 -8.21 24.76
CA ARG A 14 -18.03 -9.24 23.76
C ARG A 14 -17.74 -8.74 22.33
N ALA A 15 -18.24 -7.57 21.96
CA ALA A 15 -18.01 -7.00 20.64
C ALA A 15 -16.51 -6.78 20.33
N ARG A 16 -15.70 -6.46 21.35
CA ARG A 16 -14.24 -6.35 21.19
C ARG A 16 -13.61 -7.72 20.90
N ARG A 17 -13.97 -8.75 21.67
CA ARG A 17 -13.47 -10.13 21.49
C ARG A 17 -13.85 -10.71 20.13
N ASP A 18 -15.08 -10.44 19.67
CA ASP A 18 -15.55 -10.91 18.36
C ASP A 18 -14.69 -10.30 17.23
N ARG A 19 -14.37 -9.00 17.31
CA ARG A 19 -13.48 -8.32 16.35
C ARG A 19 -12.05 -8.84 16.38
N GLU A 20 -11.51 -9.14 17.56
CA GLU A 20 -10.17 -9.73 17.70
C GLU A 20 -10.12 -11.12 17.05
N THR A 21 -11.16 -11.93 17.27
CA THR A 21 -11.29 -13.26 16.66
C THR A 21 -11.37 -13.18 15.14
N GLU A 22 -12.15 -12.24 14.61
CA GLU A 22 -12.24 -11.99 13.17
C GLU A 22 -10.89 -11.51 12.60
N ALA A 23 -10.20 -10.61 13.31
CA ALA A 23 -8.86 -10.15 12.92
C ALA A 23 -7.86 -11.31 12.86
N ASP A 24 -7.88 -12.23 13.82
CA ASP A 24 -7.02 -13.41 13.82
C ASP A 24 -7.38 -14.41 12.71
N ALA A 25 -8.67 -14.60 12.42
CA ALA A 25 -9.11 -15.38 11.28
C ALA A 25 -8.61 -14.77 9.96
N ASN A 26 -8.67 -13.44 9.83
CA ASN A 26 -8.18 -12.73 8.66
C ASN A 26 -6.64 -12.81 8.52
N ARG A 27 -5.88 -12.73 9.63
CA ARG A 27 -4.42 -12.97 9.64
C ARG A 27 -4.09 -14.37 9.12
N ARG A 28 -4.81 -15.39 9.59
CA ARG A 28 -4.63 -16.79 9.14
C ARG A 28 -5.01 -16.99 7.67
N ARG A 29 -6.13 -16.41 7.22
CA ARG A 29 -6.67 -16.61 5.87
C ARG A 29 -5.91 -15.84 4.80
N PHE A 30 -5.54 -14.59 5.08
CA PHE A 30 -5.00 -13.68 4.07
C PHE A 30 -3.51 -13.39 4.25
N GLY A 31 -2.89 -13.84 5.34
CA GLY A 31 -1.45 -13.69 5.63
C GLY A 31 -1.00 -12.26 5.93
N ARG A 32 -1.72 -11.25 5.42
CA ARG A 32 -1.46 -9.81 5.63
C ARG A 32 -2.70 -9.12 6.16
N THR A 33 -2.53 -8.36 7.22
CA THR A 33 -3.52 -7.44 7.81
C THR A 33 -3.73 -6.21 6.91
N ARG A 34 -4.82 -5.47 7.14
CA ARG A 34 -5.08 -4.20 6.44
C ARG A 34 -3.99 -3.16 6.67
N ALA A 35 -3.42 -3.11 7.88
CA ALA A 35 -2.35 -2.19 8.23
C ALA A 35 -1.07 -2.49 7.43
N GLU A 36 -0.69 -3.77 7.34
CA GLU A 36 0.46 -4.20 6.53
C GLU A 36 0.24 -3.91 5.05
N LYS A 37 -0.96 -4.20 4.51
CA LYS A 37 -1.30 -3.84 3.12
C LYS A 37 -1.17 -2.33 2.86
N SER A 38 -1.67 -1.49 3.76
CA SER A 38 -1.55 -0.03 3.64
C SER A 38 -0.09 0.41 3.66
N ALA A 39 0.72 -0.16 4.55
CA ALA A 39 2.14 0.15 4.63
C ALA A 39 2.90 -0.29 3.37
N ASP A 40 2.57 -1.46 2.81
CA ASP A 40 3.11 -1.96 1.53
C ASP A 40 2.73 -1.02 0.37
N GLU A 41 1.47 -0.60 0.29
CA GLU A 41 0.97 0.33 -0.74
C GLU A 41 1.68 1.69 -0.66
N ASP A 42 1.85 2.24 0.54
CA ASP A 42 2.56 3.51 0.73
C ASP A 42 4.08 3.38 0.46
N ALA A 43 4.68 2.22 0.73
CA ALA A 43 6.06 1.92 0.36
C ALA A 43 6.22 1.83 -1.16
N ALA A 44 5.32 1.11 -1.85
CA ALA A 44 5.30 1.00 -3.30
C ALA A 44 5.13 2.38 -3.96
N ARG A 45 4.18 3.19 -3.49
CA ARG A 45 3.95 4.55 -4.01
C ARG A 45 5.20 5.43 -3.87
N ARG A 46 5.92 5.35 -2.75
CA ARG A 46 7.17 6.10 -2.55
C ARG A 46 8.28 5.62 -3.48
N ALA A 47 8.40 4.31 -3.68
CA ALA A 47 9.37 3.74 -4.62
C ALA A 47 9.09 4.18 -6.05
N GLU A 48 7.82 4.13 -6.50
CA GLU A 48 7.40 4.62 -7.81
C GLU A 48 7.69 6.11 -7.99
N ALA A 49 7.38 6.93 -6.99
CA ALA A 49 7.66 8.36 -7.02
C ALA A 49 9.18 8.64 -7.11
N ALA A 50 10.00 7.90 -6.37
CA ALA A 50 11.46 8.02 -6.44
C ALA A 50 11.99 7.64 -7.83
N HIS A 51 11.50 6.53 -8.39
CA HIS A 51 11.87 6.10 -9.75
C HIS A 51 11.45 7.11 -10.82
N ALA A 52 10.27 7.72 -10.68
CA ALA A 52 9.80 8.75 -11.59
C ALA A 52 10.67 10.02 -11.52
N ALA A 53 11.05 10.45 -10.31
CA ALA A 53 11.86 11.65 -10.09
C ALA A 53 13.27 11.54 -10.69
N THR A 54 13.84 10.34 -10.75
CA THR A 54 15.19 10.10 -11.30
C THR A 54 15.17 9.55 -12.72
N ARG A 55 14.00 9.50 -13.38
CA ARG A 55 13.92 9.04 -14.76
C ARG A 55 14.59 10.06 -15.66
N LEU A 56 15.66 9.66 -16.33
CA LEU A 56 16.21 10.39 -17.45
C LEU A 56 15.29 10.11 -18.64
N ASP A 57 14.67 11.15 -19.20
CA ASP A 57 13.98 11.01 -20.48
C ASP A 57 14.99 10.53 -21.53
N PRO A 58 14.64 9.54 -22.37
CA PRO A 58 15.50 9.19 -23.48
C PRO A 58 15.66 10.44 -24.34
N GLU A 59 16.91 10.90 -24.44
CA GLU A 59 17.31 12.03 -25.27
C GLU A 59 16.69 11.79 -26.66
N LYS A 60 15.73 12.65 -27.04
CA LYS A 60 15.15 12.59 -28.37
C LYS A 60 16.31 12.70 -29.36
N PRO A 61 16.45 11.79 -30.34
CA PRO A 61 17.50 11.93 -31.33
C PRO A 61 17.31 13.28 -32.01
N ASP A 62 18.35 14.11 -31.93
CA ASP A 62 18.38 15.48 -32.41
C ASP A 62 18.12 15.47 -33.94
N PRO A 63 17.02 16.05 -34.44
CA PRO A 63 16.63 15.93 -35.84
C PRO A 63 17.35 16.98 -36.70
N GLU A 64 18.68 17.10 -36.61
CA GLU A 64 19.38 18.07 -37.47
C GLU A 64 20.87 17.78 -37.65
N LYS A 65 21.20 16.86 -38.56
CA LYS A 65 22.34 17.04 -39.46
C LYS A 65 21.96 16.54 -40.85
N PRO A 66 21.76 17.42 -41.84
CA PRO A 66 21.67 16.99 -43.23
C PRO A 66 23.04 16.42 -43.62
N ASP A 67 23.04 15.20 -44.16
CA ASP A 67 24.25 14.56 -44.69
C ASP A 67 24.92 15.49 -45.70
N PRO A 68 26.22 15.80 -45.55
CA PRO A 68 26.91 16.59 -46.55
C PRO A 68 26.99 15.76 -47.83
N GLU A 69 26.45 16.36 -48.89
CA GLU A 69 26.46 15.94 -50.28
C GLU A 69 27.61 14.99 -50.63
N LYS A 70 27.28 13.76 -51.04
CA LYS A 70 28.19 12.99 -51.89
C LYS A 70 28.22 13.66 -53.26
N LYS A 71 29.25 14.48 -53.45
CA LYS A 71 29.64 15.03 -54.74
C LYS A 71 30.53 14.03 -55.46
N ASP A 72 30.16 13.80 -56.72
CA ASP A 72 30.84 13.10 -57.83
C ASP A 72 30.88 11.56 -57.81
#